data_AF-A0A522CG18-F1
#
_entry.id   AF-A0A522CG18-F1
#
_cell.length_a   1.000
_cell.length_b   1.000
_cell.length_c   1.000
_cell.angle_alpha   90.00
_cell.angle_beta   90.00
_cell.angle_gamma   90.00
#
_symmetry.space_group_name_H-M   'P 1'
#
loop_
_entity.id
_entity.type
_entity.pdbx_description
1 polymer ?
#
loop_
_entity_poly.entity_id
_entity_poly.type
_entity_poly.pdbx_seq_one_letter_code
_entity_poly.pdbx_strand_id
1 'polypeptide(L)' 'MSRQHLLQLTRKHQDLDAKIHSEGRSPSSDDLALRALKRQKLKLKELIVQAEQAL' A
#
# COMPACT_ATOMS: atom_id res chain seq x y z
N MET A 1 13.78 14.33 -4.69
CA MET A 1 12.31 14.08 -4.73
C MET A 1 11.57 15.23 -4.05
N SER A 2 10.25 15.42 -4.23
CA SER A 2 9.49 16.47 -3.52
C SER A 2 8.65 15.87 -2.38
N ARG A 3 8.53 16.60 -1.26
CA ARG A 3 7.76 16.17 -0.07
C ARG A 3 6.30 15.80 -0.39
N GLN A 4 5.70 16.40 -1.43
CA GLN A 4 4.35 16.07 -1.89
C GLN A 4 4.24 14.67 -2.49
N HIS A 5 5.28 14.21 -3.20
CA HIS A 5 5.30 12.86 -3.77
C HIS A 5 5.32 11.80 -2.67
N LEU A 6 6.15 12.01 -1.64
CA LEU A 6 6.21 11.14 -0.46
C LEU A 6 4.83 11.05 0.23
N LEU A 7 4.20 12.20 0.51
CA LEU A 7 2.87 12.25 1.12
C LEU A 7 1.82 11.49 0.30
N GLN A 8 1.88 11.57 -1.03
CA GLN A 8 0.96 10.84 -1.90
C GLN A 8 1.18 9.33 -1.84
N LEU A 9 2.45 8.87 -1.83
CA LEU A 9 2.78 7.45 -1.69
C LEU A 9 2.33 6.91 -0.33
N THR A 10 2.57 7.64 0.76
CA THR A 10 2.14 7.27 2.12
C THR A 10 0.62 7.13 2.22
N ARG A 11 -0.15 8.07 1.64
CA ARG A 11 -1.62 7.99 1.60
C ARG A 11 -2.09 6.73 0.88
N LYS A 12 -1.57 6.47 -0.33
CA LYS A 12 -1.91 5.25 -1.10
C LYS A 12 -1.58 3.96 -0.33
N HIS A 13 -0.46 3.94 0.39
CA HIS A 13 -0.10 2.81 1.23
C HIS A 13 -1.09 2.60 2.39
N GLN A 14 -1.53 3.68 3.05
CA GLN A 14 -2.56 3.61 4.09
C GLN A 14 -3.91 3.11 3.56
N ASP A 15 -4.34 3.61 2.40
CA ASP A 15 -5.60 3.18 1.77
C ASP A 15 -5.59 1.68 1.42
N LEU A 16 -4.48 1.18 0.88
CA LEU A 16 -4.32 -0.25 0.60
C LEU A 16 -4.33 -1.10 1.87
N ASP A 17 -3.75 -0.60 2.95
CA ASP A 17 -3.77 -1.30 4.23
C ASP A 17 -5.19 -1.45 4.79
N ALA A 18 -5.96 -0.35 4.78
CA ALA A 18 -7.37 -0.35 5.14
C ALA A 18 -8.17 -1.32 4.27
N LYS A 19 -7.91 -1.35 2.96
CA LYS A 19 -8.57 -2.27 2.03
C LYS A 19 -8.22 -3.72 2.33
N ILE A 20 -6.95 -4.06 2.56
CA ILE A 20 -6.52 -5.41 2.96
C ILE A 20 -7.23 -5.86 4.25
N HIS A 21 -7.33 -4.96 5.24
CA HIS A 21 -8.02 -5.25 6.50
C HIS A 21 -9.54 -5.41 6.35
N SER A 22 -10.16 -4.69 5.43
CA SER A 22 -11.59 -4.84 5.11
C SER A 22 -11.85 -6.15 4.40
N GLU A 23 -11.09 -6.42 3.32
CA GLU A 23 -11.22 -7.64 2.52
C GLU A 23 -11.00 -8.87 3.38
N GLY A 24 -9.90 -8.95 4.14
CA GLY A 24 -9.56 -10.12 4.96
C GLY A 24 -10.50 -10.41 6.15
N ARG A 25 -11.45 -9.52 6.46
CA ARG A 25 -12.51 -9.77 7.44
C ARG A 25 -13.76 -10.41 6.84
N SER A 26 -13.88 -10.41 5.51
CA SER A 26 -15.02 -11.00 4.83
C SER A 26 -14.94 -12.54 4.87
N PRO A 27 -16.01 -13.26 5.22
CA PRO A 27 -16.03 -14.72 5.17
C PRO A 27 -15.92 -15.28 3.73
N SER A 28 -16.18 -14.44 2.72
CA SER A 28 -15.95 -14.75 1.29
C SER A 28 -14.72 -14.02 0.74
N SER A 29 -13.72 -13.74 1.59
CA SER A 29 -12.47 -13.13 1.18
C SER A 29 -11.87 -13.86 -0.02
N ASP A 30 -11.73 -13.14 -1.14
CA ASP A 30 -10.98 -13.67 -2.28
C ASP A 30 -9.48 -13.59 -1.95
N ASP A 31 -8.90 -14.74 -1.59
CA ASP A 31 -7.49 -14.85 -1.20
C ASP A 31 -6.56 -14.38 -2.34
N LEU A 32 -6.97 -14.51 -3.61
CA LEU A 32 -6.22 -14.02 -4.75
C LEU A 32 -6.20 -12.48 -4.79
N ALA A 33 -7.36 -11.87 -4.58
CA ALA A 33 -7.48 -10.41 -4.48
C ALA A 33 -6.67 -9.86 -3.29
N LEU A 34 -6.73 -10.52 -2.13
CA LEU A 34 -5.98 -10.14 -0.95
C LEU A 34 -4.46 -10.23 -1.17
N ARG A 35 -3.98 -11.27 -1.87
CA ARG A 35 -2.57 -11.41 -2.27
C ARG A 35 -2.15 -10.30 -3.22
N ALA A 36 -2.98 -9.93 -4.20
CA ALA A 36 -2.70 -8.84 -5.12
C ALA A 36 -2.56 -7.50 -4.39
N LEU A 37 -3.47 -7.21 -3.45
CA LEU A 37 -3.41 -5.99 -2.62
C LEU A 37 -2.15 -5.95 -1.75
N LYS A 38 -1.80 -7.05 -1.09
CA LYS A 38 -0.56 -7.15 -0.30
C LYS A 38 0.70 -6.90 -1.15
N ARG A 39 0.73 -7.42 -2.39
CA ARG A 39 1.83 -7.14 -3.34
C ARG A 39 1.90 -5.67 -3.74
N GLN A 40 0.76 -5.03 -3.98
CA GLN A 40 0.72 -3.58 -4.26
C GLN A 40 1.20 -2.76 -3.06
N LYS A 41 0.80 -3.14 -1.84
CA LYS A 41 1.26 -2.50 -0.61
C LYS A 41 2.77 -2.62 -0.44
N LEU A 42 3.35 -3.79 -0.71
CA LEU A 42 4.81 -4.01 -0.66
C LEU A 42 5.55 -3.08 -1.63
N LYS A 43 5.10 -3.00 -2.89
CA LYS A 43 5.67 -2.09 -3.89
C LYS A 43 5.62 -0.63 -3.45
N LEU A 44 4.49 -0.18 -2.90
CA LEU A 44 4.37 1.18 -2.39
C LEU A 44 5.30 1.44 -1.21
N LYS A 45 5.48 0.46 -0.32
CA LYS A 45 6.45 0.56 0.78
C LYS A 45 7.87 0.74 0.25
N GLU A 46 8.27 -0.03 -0.76
CA GLU A 46 9.59 0.11 -1.40
C GLU A 46 9.75 1.49 -2.04
N LEU A 47 8.74 1.97 -2.77
CA LEU A 47 8.75 3.30 -3.38
C LEU A 47 8.83 4.43 -2.33
N ILE A 48 8.16 4.29 -1.18
CA ILE A 48 8.24 5.23 -0.07
C ILE A 48 9.68 5.28 0.44
N VAL A 49 10.28 4.12 0.75
CA VAL A 49 11.67 4.06 1.22
C VAL A 49 12.60 4.70 0.21
N GLN A 50 12.45 4.39 -1.08
CA GLN A 50 13.26 5.01 -2.13
C GLN A 50 13.05 6.53 -2.22
N ALA A 51 11.81 7.00 -2.12
CA ALA A 51 11.50 8.43 -2.14
C ALA A 51 12.03 9.17 -0.91
N GLU A 52 12.04 8.53 0.27
CA GLU A 52 12.62 9.05 1.51
C GLU A 52 14.14 9.14 1.44
N GLN A 53 14.81 8.15 0.85
CA GLN A 53 16.28 8.16 0.68
C GLN A 53 16.74 9.20 -0.37
N ALA A 54 15.86 9.58 -1.30
CA ALA A 54 16.15 10.53 -2.37
C ALA A 54 15.62 11.96 -2.09
N LEU A 55 15.19 12.23 -0.86
CA LEU A 55 14.76 13.54 -0.36
C LEU A 55 15.88 14.14 0.51
#